data_AF-A0A674IWC1-F1
#
_entry.id   AF-A0A674IWC1-F1
#
_cell.length_a   1.000
_cell.length_b   1.000
_cell.length_c   1.000
_cell.angle_alpha   90.00
_cell.angle_beta   90.00
_cell.angle_gamma   90.00
#
_symmetry.space_group_name_H-M   'P 1'
#
loop_
_entity.id
_entity.type
_entity.pdbx_description
1 polymer ?
#
loop_
_entity_poly.entity_id
_entity_poly.type
_entity_poly.pdbx_seq_one_letter_code
_entity_poly.pdbx_strand_id
1 'polypeptide(L)' 'MLEAAAEPELDPEDLVHFSVGDLPSRGYGVMGEIRRQGKLCDVTLKVPGRPPG' A
#
# COMPACT_ATOMS: atom_id res chain seq x y z
N MET A 1 15.46 -10.84 -29.77
CA MET A 1 15.39 -11.68 -28.56
C MET A 1 14.90 -10.77 -27.46
N LEU A 2 13.74 -11.05 -26.87
CA LEU A 2 13.26 -10.33 -25.71
C LEU A 2 14.01 -10.95 -24.52
N GLU A 3 14.95 -10.22 -23.91
CA GLU A 3 15.55 -10.69 -22.65
C GLU A 3 14.45 -10.65 -21.59
N ALA A 4 14.07 -11.83 -21.09
CA ALA A 4 13.25 -11.92 -19.91
C ALA A 4 14.05 -11.23 -18.79
N ALA A 5 13.50 -10.15 -18.23
CA ALA A 5 14.06 -9.58 -17.01
C ALA A 5 14.12 -10.74 -16.00
N ALA A 6 15.33 -11.08 -15.54
CA ALA A 6 15.48 -12.05 -14.49
C ALA A 6 14.62 -11.56 -13.32
N GLU A 7 13.59 -12.34 -12.97
CA GLU A 7 12.86 -12.14 -11.73
C GLU A 7 13.93 -12.09 -10.64
N PRO A 8 14.04 -11.00 -9.86
CA PRO A 8 15.03 -10.96 -8.79
C PRO A 8 14.78 -12.17 -7.89
N GLU A 9 15.79 -13.01 -7.66
CA GLU A 9 15.72 -14.06 -6.66
C GLU A 9 15.56 -13.37 -5.30
N LEU A 10 14.30 -13.18 -4.89
CA LEU A 10 13.97 -12.66 -3.57
C LEU A 10 14.32 -13.75 -2.57
N ASP A 11 15.21 -13.42 -1.65
CA ASP A 11 15.55 -14.29 -0.53
C ASP A 11 14.25 -14.67 0.20
N PRO A 12 13.93 -15.96 0.39
CA PRO A 12 12.77 -16.38 1.18
C PRO A 12 12.74 -15.76 2.58
N GLU A 13 13.91 -15.42 3.13
CA GLU A 13 14.05 -14.73 4.41
C GLU A 13 13.62 -13.25 4.34
N ASP A 14 13.64 -12.63 3.16
CA ASP A 14 13.13 -11.28 2.90
C ASP A 14 11.63 -11.27 2.58
N LEU A 15 11.01 -12.45 2.41
CA LEU A 15 9.57 -12.57 2.15
C LEU A 15 8.78 -12.55 3.45
N VAL A 16 7.97 -11.50 3.63
CA VAL A 16 7.01 -11.45 4.73
C VAL A 16 5.71 -12.13 4.31
N HIS A 17 5.37 -13.25 4.95
CA HIS A 17 4.04 -13.84 4.81
C HIS A 17 3.01 -12.91 5.43
N PHE A 18 2.11 -12.38 4.59
CA PHE A 18 1.04 -11.48 4.97
C PHE A 18 -0.29 -12.06 4.50
N SER A 19 -1.19 -12.29 5.44
CA SER A 19 -2.54 -12.79 5.16
C SER A 19 -3.59 -11.69 5.34
N VAL A 20 -4.79 -11.89 4.81
CA VAL A 20 -5.93 -10.96 5.02
C VAL A 20 -6.23 -10.79 6.51
N GLY A 21 -6.00 -11.82 7.33
CA GLY A 21 -6.17 -11.77 8.78
C GLY A 21 -5.19 -10.82 9.50
N ASP A 22 -4.06 -10.49 8.88
CA ASP A 22 -3.07 -9.55 9.41
C ASP A 22 -3.43 -8.08 9.11
N LEU A 23 -4.39 -7.82 8.20
CA LEU A 23 -4.80 -6.47 7.83
C LEU A 23 -5.26 -5.64 9.04
N PRO A 24 -6.15 -6.13 9.94
CA PRO A 24 -6.62 -5.31 11.05
C PRO A 24 -5.53 -4.93 12.05
N SER A 25 -4.66 -5.87 12.41
CA SER A 25 -3.65 -5.69 13.46
C SER A 25 -2.38 -5.02 12.96
N ARG A 26 -2.02 -5.20 11.69
CA ARG A 26 -0.73 -4.75 11.13
C ARG A 26 -0.88 -3.93 9.86
N GLY A 27 -1.83 -4.26 8.98
CA GLY A 27 -1.96 -3.64 7.65
C GLY A 27 -2.60 -2.24 7.66
N TYR A 28 -3.81 -2.10 8.20
CA TYR A 28 -4.59 -0.86 8.08
C TYR A 28 -3.93 0.35 8.76
N GLY A 29 -3.23 0.13 9.87
CA GLY A 29 -2.45 1.18 10.53
C GLY A 29 -1.38 1.75 9.61
N VAL A 30 -0.59 0.87 9.00
CA VAL A 30 0.48 1.21 8.04
C VAL A 30 -0.10 1.88 6.79
N MET A 31 -1.16 1.32 6.21
CA MET A 31 -1.87 1.92 5.06
C MET A 31 -2.39 3.34 5.40
N GLY A 32 -2.89 3.53 6.62
CA GLY A 32 -3.32 4.83 7.11
C GLY A 32 -2.19 5.85 7.19
N GLU A 33 -0.99 5.43 7.60
CA GLU A 33 0.19 6.30 7.68
C GLU A 33 0.71 6.68 6.30
N ILE A 34 0.82 5.70 5.39
CA ILE A 34 1.17 5.93 3.97
C ILE A 34 0.24 6.97 3.35
N ARG A 35 -1.08 6.82 3.55
CA ARG A 35 -2.08 7.77 3.07
C ARG A 35 -1.91 9.17 3.66
N ARG A 36 -1.65 9.29 4.97
CA ARG A 36 -1.42 10.59 5.63
C ARG A 36 -0.17 11.31 5.12
N GLN A 37 0.84 10.55 4.69
CA GLN A 37 2.04 11.08 4.06
C GLN A 37 1.86 11.40 2.56
N GLY A 38 0.71 11.02 1.97
CA GLY A 38 0.44 11.19 0.53
C GLY A 38 1.28 10.27 -0.36
N LYS A 39 1.80 9.16 0.17
CA LYS A 39 2.62 8.20 -0.58
C LYS A 39 1.75 7.09 -1.18
N LEU A 40 2.16 6.56 -2.34
CA LEU A 40 1.49 5.43 -3.01
C LEU A 40 -0.04 5.63 -3.17
N CYS A 41 -0.46 6.87 -3.39
CA CYS A 41 -1.85 7.25 -3.56
C CYS A 41 -2.10 7.61 -5.02
N ASP A 42 -2.89 6.80 -5.72
CA ASP A 42 -3.14 6.97 -7.16
C ASP A 42 -4.45 7.74 -7.41
N VAL A 43 -5.29 7.85 -6.38
CA VAL A 43 -6.64 8.42 -6.45
C VAL A 43 -6.78 9.54 -5.41
N THR A 44 -7.36 10.66 -5.83
CA THR A 44 -7.73 11.78 -4.95
C THR A 44 -9.25 11.92 -4.89
N LEU A 45 -9.82 11.89 -3.68
CA LEU A 45 -11.25 12.10 -3.46
C LEU A 45 -11.53 13.58 -3.18
N LYS A 46 -12.33 14.22 -4.03
CA LYS A 46 -12.83 15.57 -3.78
C LYS A 46 -14.09 15.49 -2.93
N VAL A 47 -14.00 15.91 -1.68
CA VAL A 47 -15.16 16.01 -0.80
C VAL A 47 -15.90 17.33 -1.06
N PRO A 48 -17.26 17.33 -1.14
CA PRO A 48 -18.01 18.57 -1.15
C PRO A 48 -17.72 19.32 0.16
N GLY A 49 -17.45 20.63 0.04
CA GLY A 49 -17.17 21.46 1.21
C GLY A 49 -18.33 21.45 2.19
N ARG A 50 -18.03 21.48 3.49
CA ARG A 50 -19.05 21.67 4.53
C ARG A 50 -19.77 23.00 4.26
N PRO A 51 -21.10 23.05 4.23
CA PRO A 51 -21.80 24.33 4.19
C PRO A 51 -21.44 25.16 5.42
N PRO A 52 -21.30 26.50 5.29
CA PRO A 52 -21.17 27.35 6.47
C PRO A 52 -22.39 27.12 7.38
N GLY A 53 -22.12 26.90 8.67
CA GLY A 53 -23.14 26.76 9.70
C GLY A 53 -23.70 28.10 10.12
#